data_AF-A0A0F4H0E6-F1
#
_entry.id   AF-A0A0F4H0E6-F1
#
_cell.length_a   1.000
_cell.length_b   1.000
_cell.length_c   1.000
_cell.angle_alpha   90.00
_cell.angle_beta   90.00
_cell.angle_gamma   90.00
#
_symmetry.space_group_name_H-M   'P 1'
#
loop_
_entity.id
_entity.type
_entity.pdbx_description
1 polymer ?
#
loop_
_entity_poly.entity_id
_entity_poly.type
_entity_poly.pdbx_seq_one_letter_code
_entity_poly.pdbx_strand_id
1 'polypeptide(L)'
;MSRRKQKRWTAAADIMDAEGPWFDGVEYLQEKEPTEVFVAATKSRTIGILGGGMSGLMTAHILDSVGFHNYTILEASTRIGGRVHTSYLNNTRSDEYQYQEMGPMRFPVSITYEHPAETLEIQDHRLVFQLADSLNAQNDHDPTYKVNFIPWIQSSSNNPKASPTTNASYSNATEVALASAAVEDWLHLDREKFRSIASNVFRAHKWAVENGYFHFSEAGYLNYALGIDANITDQVDDISDSSPSWSYDSVYFSATEWRTIDQGLSRLPAAFSPQVLNRTILNATVDSLDWDPTAKKMTVHYRNTTAKSTPFPALSNLTVDNTIVAIPFPKLRLVGLPPFTSLLSRAIARLGYEPSCKVALHYRSRFWEHLPKPIIGGCGSTDIPAIGSVCYPSYAINSTGPGVLLGSYISGDLAHSVGTLTADEHAAYVQRAMVKIHGPAAEEEYTGIYDRICWEQVEFQGGAWALPKVGQQDLYLPSYFRTEMGTVVVGEHTSYTHAWIFSALESAVRGTTQLMLDLGMVDEAKAITEKWMARWMNISGTGKFYVSMHIEQCKQLRRLARDGVIDIKGFDPDQPKLRDDPSESASQNIFFCVLTDGRPDYPYMLFM
;
A
#
# COMPACT_ATOMS: atom_id res chain seq x y z
N MET A 1 32.38 -4.20 -41.19
CA MET A 1 31.89 -3.49 -39.99
C MET A 1 31.16 -4.50 -39.11
N SER A 2 31.79 -4.94 -38.02
CA SER A 2 31.20 -5.89 -37.08
C SER A 2 30.16 -5.17 -36.23
N ARG A 3 28.87 -5.51 -36.41
CA ARG A 3 27.77 -5.03 -35.58
C ARG A 3 27.94 -5.71 -34.22
N ARG A 4 28.52 -4.99 -33.26
CA ARG A 4 28.65 -5.42 -31.87
C ARG A 4 27.23 -5.74 -31.37
N LYS A 5 26.87 -7.02 -31.24
CA LYS A 5 25.61 -7.43 -30.61
C LYS A 5 25.67 -6.92 -29.17
N GLN A 6 24.91 -5.87 -28.86
CA GLN A 6 24.62 -5.52 -27.48
C GLN A 6 23.97 -6.77 -26.86
N LYS A 7 24.60 -7.33 -25.81
CA LYS A 7 23.95 -8.34 -24.98
C LYS A 7 22.65 -7.73 -24.47
N ARG A 8 21.54 -8.43 -24.70
CA ARG A 8 20.25 -8.06 -24.12
C ARG A 8 20.31 -8.51 -22.67
N TRP A 9 20.41 -7.56 -21.75
CA TRP A 9 20.30 -7.81 -20.31
C TRP A 9 18.93 -8.42 -20.03
N THR A 10 18.85 -9.39 -19.13
CA THR A 10 17.59 -9.92 -18.61
C THR A 10 16.84 -8.76 -17.94
N ALA A 11 15.58 -8.51 -18.33
CA ALA A 11 14.82 -7.42 -17.73
C ALA A 11 14.47 -7.79 -16.29
N ALA A 12 14.35 -6.82 -15.37
CA ALA A 12 13.97 -7.12 -14.00
C ALA A 12 12.65 -7.93 -13.93
N ALA A 13 11.71 -7.62 -14.82
CA ALA A 13 10.44 -8.33 -14.92
C ALA A 13 10.53 -9.81 -15.32
N ASP A 14 11.63 -10.24 -15.95
CA ASP A 14 11.85 -11.64 -16.33
C ASP A 14 12.30 -12.49 -15.13
N ILE A 15 12.71 -11.85 -14.02
CA ILE A 15 13.25 -12.48 -12.81
C ILE A 15 12.51 -12.08 -11.53
N MET A 16 11.48 -11.25 -11.60
CA MET A 16 10.65 -10.86 -10.46
C MET A 16 9.41 -11.76 -10.36
N ASP A 17 9.12 -12.28 -9.15
CA ASP A 17 7.84 -12.91 -8.83
C ASP A 17 6.89 -11.81 -8.35
N ALA A 18 5.85 -11.53 -9.14
CA ALA A 18 4.90 -10.48 -8.80
C ALA A 18 3.92 -10.89 -7.70
N GLU A 19 3.78 -12.19 -7.40
CA GLU A 19 2.76 -12.70 -6.48
C GLU A 19 3.28 -12.88 -5.04
N GLY A 20 4.60 -12.82 -4.81
CA GLY A 20 5.20 -12.99 -3.49
C GLY A 20 6.66 -12.57 -3.36
N PRO A 21 7.41 -13.10 -2.37
CA PRO A 21 8.75 -12.64 -2.12
C PRO A 21 9.75 -13.21 -3.14
N TRP A 22 10.22 -12.41 -4.09
CA TRP A 22 11.31 -12.86 -4.96
C TRP A 22 12.17 -11.75 -5.57
N PHE A 23 13.48 -12.00 -5.45
CA PHE A 23 14.51 -11.64 -6.42
C PHE A 23 15.59 -12.74 -6.32
N ASP A 24 15.81 -13.52 -7.38
CA ASP A 24 16.97 -14.42 -7.47
C ASP A 24 18.13 -13.67 -8.13
N GLY A 25 18.87 -12.94 -7.30
CA GLY A 25 19.99 -12.12 -7.74
C GLY A 25 21.20 -12.90 -8.26
N VAL A 26 21.23 -14.22 -8.10
CA VAL A 26 22.40 -15.04 -8.44
C VAL A 26 22.55 -15.22 -9.96
N GLU A 27 21.45 -15.25 -10.71
CA GLU A 27 21.48 -15.29 -12.18
C GLU A 27 21.79 -13.90 -12.80
N TYR A 28 21.39 -12.82 -12.13
CA TYR A 28 21.62 -11.44 -12.60
C TYR A 28 23.06 -10.95 -12.32
N LEU A 29 23.66 -11.34 -11.20
CA LEU A 29 24.99 -10.89 -10.75
C LEU A 29 26.18 -11.54 -11.50
N GLN A 30 25.94 -12.45 -12.46
CA GLN A 30 27.03 -13.03 -13.27
C GLN A 30 27.51 -12.13 -14.43
N GLU A 31 26.91 -10.95 -14.64
CA GLU A 31 27.36 -10.00 -15.67
C GLU A 31 27.94 -8.69 -15.09
N LYS A 32 29.19 -8.78 -14.61
CA LYS A 32 30.20 -7.71 -14.47
C LYS A 32 29.84 -6.47 -13.64
N GLU A 33 30.70 -6.15 -12.67
CA GLU A 33 30.78 -4.83 -12.04
C GLU A 33 30.86 -3.72 -13.12
N PRO A 34 29.87 -2.81 -13.19
CA PRO A 34 29.90 -1.72 -14.15
C PRO A 34 31.08 -0.78 -13.86
N THR A 35 31.69 -0.23 -14.90
CA THR A 35 32.78 0.74 -14.73
C THR A 35 32.26 2.02 -14.09
N GLU A 36 33.11 2.76 -13.36
CA GLU A 36 32.75 4.07 -12.79
C GLU A 36 32.16 5.04 -13.83
N VAL A 37 32.65 4.97 -15.07
CA VAL A 37 32.15 5.77 -16.21
C VAL A 37 30.70 5.39 -16.57
N PHE A 38 30.35 4.11 -16.51
CA PHE A 38 28.97 3.65 -16.71
C PHE A 38 28.07 4.17 -15.60
N VAL A 39 28.48 4.01 -14.34
CA VAL A 39 27.71 4.48 -13.16
C VAL A 39 27.45 5.98 -13.25
N ALA A 40 28.50 6.78 -13.50
CA ALA A 40 28.37 8.24 -13.62
C ALA A 40 27.47 8.66 -14.79
N ALA A 41 27.61 8.02 -15.96
CA ALA A 41 26.74 8.29 -17.11
C ALA A 41 25.29 7.94 -16.80
N THR A 42 25.02 6.81 -16.14
CA THR A 42 23.67 6.38 -15.78
C THR A 42 23.03 7.33 -14.76
N LYS A 43 23.77 7.81 -13.75
CA LYS A 43 23.28 8.79 -12.76
C LYS A 43 22.92 10.16 -13.35
N SER A 44 23.41 10.47 -14.56
CA SER A 44 23.06 11.71 -15.27
C SER A 44 21.72 11.67 -16.02
N ARG A 45 21.07 10.49 -16.10
CA ARG A 45 19.78 10.31 -16.76
C ARG A 45 18.69 11.21 -16.17
N THR A 46 17.85 11.71 -17.06
CA THR A 46 16.69 12.53 -16.73
C THR A 46 15.48 11.64 -16.36
N ILE A 47 14.86 11.91 -15.22
CA ILE A 47 13.70 11.15 -14.72
C ILE A 47 12.49 12.07 -14.53
N GLY A 48 11.38 11.76 -15.20
CA GLY A 48 10.10 12.45 -14.96
C GLY A 48 9.26 11.70 -13.94
N ILE A 49 8.89 12.33 -12.84
CA ILE A 49 7.98 11.77 -11.83
C ILE A 49 6.61 12.44 -11.99
N LEU A 50 5.59 11.67 -12.34
CA LEU A 50 4.26 12.19 -12.63
C LEU A 50 3.34 11.96 -11.44
N GLY A 51 3.10 13.02 -10.67
CA GLY A 51 2.33 13.01 -9.42
C GLY A 51 3.22 13.20 -8.18
N GLY A 52 2.95 14.26 -7.43
CA GLY A 52 3.58 14.61 -6.15
C GLY A 52 2.88 13.99 -4.94
N GLY A 53 2.26 12.82 -5.08
CA GLY A 53 1.72 12.03 -3.98
C GLY A 53 2.80 11.27 -3.20
N MET A 54 2.41 10.52 -2.16
CA MET A 54 3.37 9.81 -1.29
C MET A 54 4.33 8.87 -2.07
N SER A 55 3.86 8.17 -3.09
CA SER A 55 4.72 7.31 -3.91
C SER A 55 5.72 8.11 -4.77
N GLY A 56 5.29 9.22 -5.37
CA GLY A 56 6.17 10.11 -6.14
C GLY A 56 7.21 10.82 -5.26
N LEU A 57 6.80 11.30 -4.09
CA LEU A 57 7.69 11.91 -3.09
C LEU A 57 8.72 10.89 -2.56
N MET A 58 8.27 9.67 -2.25
CA MET A 58 9.16 8.61 -1.82
C MET A 58 10.15 8.22 -2.93
N THR A 59 9.70 8.12 -4.18
CA THR A 59 10.60 7.87 -5.32
C THR A 59 11.68 8.95 -5.41
N ALA A 60 11.33 10.23 -5.32
CA ALA A 60 12.30 11.33 -5.34
C ALA A 60 13.32 11.24 -4.20
N HIS A 61 12.84 10.96 -2.98
CA HIS A 61 13.70 10.79 -1.80
C HIS A 61 14.67 9.61 -1.95
N ILE A 62 14.19 8.48 -2.50
CA ILE A 62 15.03 7.31 -2.77
C ILE A 62 16.08 7.66 -3.84
N LEU A 63 15.68 8.26 -4.96
CA LEU A 63 16.59 8.65 -6.05
C LEU A 63 17.73 9.55 -5.55
N ASP A 64 17.42 10.58 -4.75
CA ASP A 64 18.44 11.43 -4.14
C ASP A 64 19.39 10.62 -3.25
N SER A 65 18.87 9.67 -2.47
CA SER A 65 19.70 8.85 -1.57
C SER A 65 20.70 7.93 -2.28
N VAL A 66 20.46 7.60 -3.56
CA VAL A 66 21.37 6.78 -4.38
C VAL A 66 22.12 7.59 -5.45
N GLY A 67 22.02 8.92 -5.41
CA GLY A 67 22.80 9.85 -6.25
C GLY A 67 22.17 10.19 -7.60
N PHE A 68 20.88 9.93 -7.79
CA PHE A 68 20.11 10.37 -8.96
C PHE A 68 19.41 11.69 -8.65
N HIS A 69 19.97 12.80 -9.12
CA HIS A 69 19.48 14.16 -8.81
C HIS A 69 18.77 14.84 -9.98
N ASN A 70 18.85 14.29 -11.18
CA ASN A 70 18.29 14.87 -12.40
C ASN A 70 16.86 14.39 -12.63
N TYR A 71 15.97 14.69 -11.68
CA TYR A 71 14.55 14.38 -11.78
C TYR A 71 13.69 15.65 -11.73
N THR A 72 12.48 15.56 -12.26
CA THR A 72 11.46 16.60 -12.16
C THR A 72 10.12 15.98 -11.80
N ILE A 73 9.46 16.52 -10.78
CA ILE A 73 8.10 16.13 -10.39
C ILE A 73 7.10 17.04 -11.10
N LEU A 74 6.13 16.48 -11.80
CA LEU A 74 4.95 17.19 -12.28
C LEU A 74 3.77 16.90 -11.34
N GLU A 75 3.24 17.91 -10.68
CA GLU A 75 2.11 17.78 -9.75
C GLU A 75 0.96 18.67 -10.22
N ALA A 76 -0.21 18.06 -10.41
CA ALA A 76 -1.36 18.73 -11.00
C ALA A 76 -2.00 19.76 -10.04
N SER A 77 -1.90 19.53 -8.73
CA SER A 77 -2.44 20.43 -7.72
C SER A 77 -1.45 21.50 -7.28
N THR A 78 -1.89 22.37 -6.37
CA THR A 78 -1.10 23.44 -5.76
C THR A 78 -0.22 22.94 -4.61
N ARG A 79 -0.29 21.66 -4.24
CA ARG A 79 0.47 21.09 -3.12
C ARG A 79 0.91 19.66 -3.39
N ILE A 80 1.98 19.25 -2.73
CA ILE A 80 2.37 17.84 -2.69
C ILE A 80 1.51 17.05 -1.67
N GLY A 81 1.66 15.73 -1.64
CA GLY A 81 1.07 14.82 -0.65
C GLY A 81 -0.14 14.01 -1.13
N GLY A 82 -0.69 14.30 -2.32
CA GLY A 82 -1.79 13.52 -2.88
C GLY A 82 -3.01 13.48 -1.95
N ARG A 83 -3.42 12.28 -1.53
CA ARG A 83 -4.56 12.07 -0.62
C ARG A 83 -4.26 12.27 0.87
N VAL A 84 -3.00 12.51 1.24
CA VAL A 84 -2.64 12.86 2.62
C VAL A 84 -3.03 14.31 2.88
N HIS A 85 -4.17 14.49 3.55
CA HIS A 85 -4.76 15.81 3.75
C HIS A 85 -5.36 15.97 5.14
N THR A 86 -4.83 16.95 5.86
CA THR A 86 -5.39 17.49 7.11
C THR A 86 -6.03 18.84 6.80
N SER A 87 -7.24 19.06 7.31
CA SER A 87 -7.92 20.35 7.25
C SER A 87 -7.80 21.06 8.60
N TYR A 88 -7.30 22.29 8.59
CA TYR A 88 -7.21 23.16 9.77
C TYR A 88 -8.35 24.18 9.69
N LEU A 89 -9.32 24.08 10.58
CA LEU A 89 -10.55 24.88 10.52
C LEU A 89 -10.32 26.24 11.19
N ASN A 90 -11.23 27.19 10.94
CA ASN A 90 -11.16 28.53 11.56
C ASN A 90 -9.84 29.29 11.27
N ASN A 91 -9.18 28.99 10.15
CA ASN A 91 -7.87 29.55 9.76
C ASN A 91 -6.76 29.34 10.80
N THR A 92 -6.85 28.28 11.60
CA THR A 92 -5.89 28.02 12.66
C THR A 92 -4.60 27.40 12.13
N ARG A 93 -3.54 27.55 12.91
CA ARG A 93 -2.27 26.84 12.71
C ARG A 93 -2.35 25.40 13.21
N SER A 94 -1.33 24.62 12.84
CA SER A 94 -1.25 23.20 13.21
C SER A 94 -1.07 22.96 14.71
N ASP A 95 -0.40 23.88 15.41
CA ASP A 95 -0.17 23.83 16.87
C ASP A 95 -1.36 24.32 17.71
N GLU A 96 -2.45 24.77 17.07
CA GLU A 96 -3.70 25.12 17.74
C GLU A 96 -4.71 23.96 17.82
N TYR A 97 -4.36 22.78 17.26
CA TYR A 97 -5.12 21.53 17.37
C TYR A 97 -6.60 21.58 16.94
N GLN A 98 -6.98 22.55 16.13
CA GLN A 98 -8.32 22.72 15.55
C GLN A 98 -8.39 22.13 14.13
N TYR A 99 -8.01 20.85 14.00
CA TYR A 99 -7.91 20.18 12.70
C TYR A 99 -8.67 18.86 12.64
N GLN A 100 -8.86 18.32 11.44
CA GLN A 100 -9.24 16.93 11.25
C GLN A 100 -8.60 16.32 10.00
N GLU A 101 -8.37 15.02 10.06
CA GLU A 101 -7.82 14.24 8.97
C GLU A 101 -8.90 13.93 7.92
N MET A 102 -8.77 14.60 6.78
CA MET A 102 -9.65 14.44 5.62
C MET A 102 -9.16 13.32 4.69
N GLY A 103 -7.91 12.89 4.83
CA GLY A 103 -7.32 11.71 4.18
C GLY A 103 -7.12 10.53 5.14
N PRO A 104 -5.98 9.81 5.10
CA PRO A 104 -5.65 8.79 6.10
C PRO A 104 -5.57 9.41 7.50
N MET A 105 -5.75 8.61 8.56
CA MET A 105 -5.86 9.14 9.93
C MET A 105 -4.86 8.56 10.92
N ARG A 106 -4.35 7.35 10.68
CA ARG A 106 -3.67 6.53 11.70
C ARG A 106 -2.88 5.37 11.07
N PHE A 107 -2.02 4.77 11.88
CA PHE A 107 -1.16 3.64 11.54
C PHE A 107 -1.26 2.57 12.62
N PRO A 108 -1.56 1.31 12.27
CA PRO A 108 -1.50 0.20 13.22
C PRO A 108 -0.05 -0.12 13.57
N VAL A 109 0.21 -0.52 14.82
CA VAL A 109 1.56 -0.82 15.32
C VAL A 109 1.69 -2.29 15.73
N SER A 110 0.81 -2.76 16.62
CA SER A 110 0.89 -4.11 17.18
C SER A 110 -0.48 -4.60 17.63
N ILE A 111 -0.63 -5.92 17.71
CA ILE A 111 -1.81 -6.63 18.26
C ILE A 111 -1.36 -7.33 19.55
N THR A 112 -1.98 -7.03 20.67
CA THR A 112 -1.70 -7.68 21.96
C THR A 112 -2.86 -8.56 22.39
N TYR A 113 -2.58 -9.85 22.57
CA TYR A 113 -3.50 -10.82 23.14
C TYR A 113 -3.22 -10.98 24.63
N GLU A 114 -4.26 -11.19 25.43
CA GLU A 114 -4.11 -11.43 26.88
C GLU A 114 -3.95 -12.92 27.21
N HIS A 115 -4.53 -13.82 26.41
CA HIS A 115 -4.65 -15.25 26.75
C HIS A 115 -4.48 -16.20 25.55
N PRO A 116 -3.35 -16.93 25.42
CA PRO A 116 -2.06 -16.64 26.05
C PRO A 116 -1.56 -15.24 25.67
N ALA A 117 -0.75 -14.65 26.56
CA ALA A 117 -0.18 -13.33 26.35
C ALA A 117 0.83 -13.36 25.19
N GLU A 118 0.58 -12.55 24.16
CA GLU A 118 1.44 -12.44 22.98
C GLU A 118 1.23 -11.07 22.34
N THR A 119 2.32 -10.46 21.86
CA THR A 119 2.24 -9.24 21.05
C THR A 119 2.78 -9.53 19.65
N LEU A 120 1.92 -9.35 18.64
CA LEU A 120 2.28 -9.41 17.23
C LEU A 120 2.61 -8.02 16.73
N GLU A 121 3.84 -7.81 16.30
CA GLU A 121 4.29 -6.58 15.69
C GLU A 121 3.87 -6.53 14.21
N ILE A 122 3.12 -5.50 13.81
CA ILE A 122 2.74 -5.28 12.41
C ILE A 122 3.93 -4.62 11.70
N GLN A 123 4.65 -5.41 10.91
CA GLN A 123 5.91 -5.00 10.29
C GLN A 123 5.73 -4.03 9.11
N ASP A 124 4.55 -4.00 8.49
CA ASP A 124 4.29 -3.22 7.27
C ASP A 124 4.40 -1.72 7.51
N HIS A 125 3.70 -1.21 8.51
CA HIS A 125 3.65 0.22 8.79
C HIS A 125 4.95 0.79 9.35
N ARG A 126 5.92 -0.07 9.71
CA ARG A 126 7.26 0.37 10.15
C ARG A 126 7.98 1.20 9.10
N LEU A 127 7.72 0.96 7.81
CA LEU A 127 8.26 1.77 6.72
C LEU A 127 7.86 3.26 6.85
N VAL A 128 6.66 3.54 7.35
CA VAL A 128 6.17 4.92 7.57
C VAL A 128 6.95 5.59 8.71
N PHE A 129 7.18 4.86 9.80
CA PHE A 129 7.94 5.36 10.96
C PHE A 129 9.40 5.62 10.58
N GLN A 130 10.03 4.67 9.87
CA GLN A 130 11.39 4.82 9.38
C GLN A 130 11.54 6.00 8.41
N LEU A 131 10.57 6.21 7.52
CA LEU A 131 10.58 7.37 6.63
C LEU A 131 10.55 8.68 7.41
N ALA A 132 9.68 8.80 8.42
CA ALA A 132 9.61 9.98 9.25
C ALA A 132 10.95 10.25 9.97
N ASP A 133 11.59 9.21 10.51
CA ASP A 133 12.92 9.34 11.13
C ASP A 133 13.98 9.82 10.12
N SER A 134 13.97 9.26 8.91
CA SER A 134 14.85 9.66 7.81
C SER A 134 14.65 11.14 7.43
N LEU A 135 13.40 11.59 7.29
CA LEU A 135 13.07 12.98 6.95
C LEU A 135 13.40 13.94 8.10
N ASN A 136 13.13 13.56 9.34
CA ASN A 136 13.49 14.35 10.53
C ASN A 136 15.00 14.55 10.59
N ALA A 137 15.78 13.48 10.41
CA ALA A 137 17.23 13.56 10.40
C ALA A 137 17.74 14.43 9.24
N GLN A 138 17.17 14.26 8.04
CA GLN A 138 17.59 15.01 6.85
C GLN A 138 17.27 16.51 6.92
N ASN A 139 16.21 16.88 7.64
CA ASN A 139 15.83 18.26 7.85
C ASN A 139 16.44 18.84 9.15
N ASP A 140 17.51 18.23 9.68
CA ASP A 140 18.18 18.64 10.92
C ASP A 140 17.21 18.82 12.11
N HIS A 141 16.13 18.03 12.13
CA HIS A 141 15.05 18.10 13.11
C HIS A 141 14.36 19.48 13.20
N ASP A 142 14.33 20.25 12.10
CA ASP A 142 13.62 21.53 12.01
C ASP A 142 12.15 21.36 12.45
N PRO A 143 11.68 22.08 13.47
CA PRO A 143 10.30 22.02 13.96
C PRO A 143 9.24 22.29 12.88
N THR A 144 9.57 23.01 11.82
CA THR A 144 8.70 23.30 10.68
C THR A 144 8.33 22.03 9.92
N TYR A 145 9.28 21.11 9.77
CA TYR A 145 9.16 19.89 8.98
C TYR A 145 9.11 18.62 9.82
N LYS A 146 9.21 18.75 11.15
CA LYS A 146 9.22 17.62 12.07
C LYS A 146 7.95 16.79 11.96
N VAL A 147 8.10 15.48 11.80
CA VAL A 147 7.05 14.48 11.86
C VAL A 147 7.16 13.76 13.19
N ASN A 148 6.18 13.97 14.07
CA ASN A 148 6.15 13.35 15.39
C ASN A 148 4.93 12.44 15.51
N PHE A 149 5.14 11.20 15.94
CA PHE A 149 4.02 10.28 16.17
C PHE A 149 3.50 10.40 17.59
N ILE A 150 2.17 10.39 17.73
CA ILE A 150 1.46 10.35 19.00
C ILE A 150 0.51 9.15 19.01
N PRO A 151 0.11 8.66 20.20
CA PRO A 151 -0.88 7.59 20.29
C PRO A 151 -2.19 7.96 19.60
N TRP A 152 -2.79 6.98 18.93
CA TRP A 152 -4.16 7.09 18.43
C TRP A 152 -5.08 6.19 19.25
N ILE A 153 -6.20 6.73 19.71
CA ILE A 153 -7.25 5.95 20.37
C ILE A 153 -8.19 5.42 19.30
N GLN A 154 -8.15 4.11 19.07
CA GLN A 154 -8.97 3.46 18.06
C GLN A 154 -10.44 3.36 18.44
N SER A 155 -10.72 3.06 19.71
CA SER A 155 -12.07 2.95 20.24
C SER A 155 -12.10 3.31 21.73
N SER A 156 -13.26 3.77 22.18
CA SER A 156 -13.56 4.18 23.55
C SER A 156 -14.96 3.71 23.95
N SER A 157 -15.15 3.47 25.25
CA SER A 157 -16.37 2.85 25.80
C SER A 157 -17.66 3.61 25.46
N ASN A 158 -17.59 4.95 25.44
CA ASN A 158 -18.73 5.83 25.19
C ASN A 158 -18.81 6.34 23.74
N ASN A 159 -18.00 5.82 22.80
CA ASN A 159 -18.20 6.16 21.40
C ASN A 159 -19.62 5.75 20.94
N PRO A 160 -20.22 6.48 19.98
CA PRO A 160 -21.47 6.06 19.36
C PRO A 160 -21.38 4.63 18.84
N LYS A 161 -22.45 3.87 19.00
CA LYS A 161 -22.57 2.50 18.47
C LYS A 161 -23.87 2.40 17.70
N ALA A 162 -23.80 1.91 16.46
CA ALA A 162 -24.99 1.46 15.78
C ALA A 162 -25.64 0.33 16.61
N SER A 163 -26.96 0.34 16.70
CA SER A 163 -27.66 -0.78 17.32
C SER A 163 -27.33 -2.04 16.52
N PRO A 164 -26.94 -3.17 17.17
CA PRO A 164 -26.82 -4.40 16.44
C PRO A 164 -28.17 -4.69 15.78
N THR A 165 -28.16 -5.24 14.56
CA THR A 165 -29.35 -5.65 13.81
C THR A 165 -30.00 -6.87 14.48
N THR A 166 -30.37 -6.76 15.77
CA THR A 166 -30.86 -7.86 16.61
C THR A 166 -32.27 -8.33 16.25
N ASN A 167 -32.91 -7.69 15.26
CA ASN A 167 -34.23 -8.04 14.76
C ASN A 167 -34.21 -8.35 13.25
N ALA A 168 -33.06 -8.73 12.69
CA ALA A 168 -33.05 -9.29 11.34
C ALA A 168 -33.85 -10.60 11.34
N SER A 169 -35.04 -10.57 10.72
CA SER A 169 -35.81 -11.79 10.49
C SER A 169 -35.19 -12.53 9.31
N TYR A 170 -34.34 -13.50 9.58
CA TYR A 170 -33.79 -14.38 8.55
C TYR A 170 -34.88 -15.25 7.91
N SER A 171 -34.74 -15.56 6.63
CA SER A 171 -35.68 -16.49 5.97
C SER A 171 -35.51 -17.90 6.52
N ASN A 172 -34.28 -18.26 6.87
CA ASN A 172 -33.93 -19.47 7.59
C ASN A 172 -32.68 -19.23 8.46
N ALA A 173 -32.90 -18.95 9.75
CA ALA A 173 -31.81 -18.61 10.67
C ALA A 173 -30.75 -19.72 10.82
N THR A 174 -31.15 -20.99 10.70
CA THR A 174 -30.21 -22.12 10.77
C THR A 174 -29.27 -22.14 9.57
N GLU A 175 -29.80 -21.96 8.35
CA GLU A 175 -28.99 -21.93 7.14
C GLU A 175 -28.07 -20.72 7.09
N VAL A 176 -28.54 -19.54 7.53
CA VAL A 176 -27.70 -18.35 7.65
C VAL A 176 -26.56 -18.57 8.63
N ALA A 177 -26.80 -19.20 9.78
CA ALA A 177 -25.76 -19.52 10.75
C ALA A 177 -24.73 -20.52 10.19
N LEU A 178 -25.18 -21.54 9.44
CA LEU A 178 -24.29 -22.49 8.77
C LEU A 178 -23.45 -21.82 7.67
N ALA A 179 -24.06 -20.94 6.88
CA ALA A 179 -23.37 -20.17 5.85
C ALA A 179 -22.33 -19.20 6.45
N SER A 180 -22.68 -18.51 7.53
CA SER A 180 -21.73 -17.65 8.28
C SER A 180 -20.53 -18.44 8.80
N ALA A 181 -20.79 -19.61 9.41
CA ALA A 181 -19.73 -20.49 9.89
C ALA A 181 -18.84 -21.03 8.75
N ALA A 182 -19.40 -21.25 7.56
CA ALA A 182 -18.63 -21.66 6.38
C ALA A 182 -17.68 -20.56 5.89
N VAL A 183 -18.07 -19.28 5.96
CA VAL A 183 -17.17 -18.15 5.68
C VAL A 183 -16.05 -18.10 6.73
N GLU A 184 -16.39 -18.20 8.02
CA GLU A 184 -15.40 -18.18 9.10
C GLU A 184 -14.37 -19.31 8.95
N ASP A 185 -14.83 -20.53 8.62
CA ASP A 185 -13.96 -21.69 8.37
C ASP A 185 -13.07 -21.49 7.13
N TRP A 186 -13.61 -20.94 6.04
CA TRP A 186 -12.85 -20.67 4.83
C TRP A 186 -11.79 -19.58 5.03
N LEU A 187 -12.16 -18.46 5.64
CA LEU A 187 -11.23 -17.38 5.93
C LEU A 187 -10.18 -17.80 6.95
N HIS A 188 -10.54 -18.69 7.89
CA HIS A 188 -9.65 -19.26 8.90
C HIS A 188 -8.72 -18.22 9.54
N LEU A 189 -9.31 -17.10 10.00
CA LEU A 189 -8.61 -15.95 10.56
C LEU A 189 -8.15 -16.20 11.99
N ASP A 190 -7.31 -17.22 12.15
CA ASP A 190 -6.71 -17.59 13.43
C ASP A 190 -5.44 -16.76 13.74
N ARG A 191 -4.84 -17.05 14.91
CA ARG A 191 -3.64 -16.34 15.35
C ARG A 191 -2.42 -16.59 14.47
N GLU A 192 -2.30 -17.78 13.89
CA GLU A 192 -1.18 -18.10 13.00
C GLU A 192 -1.29 -17.29 11.69
N LYS A 193 -2.49 -17.18 11.12
CA LYS A 193 -2.74 -16.37 9.93
C LYS A 193 -2.51 -14.89 10.22
N PHE A 194 -2.94 -14.40 11.39
CA PHE A 194 -2.65 -13.04 11.84
C PHE A 194 -1.15 -12.79 11.98
N ARG A 195 -0.40 -13.73 12.58
CA ARG A 195 1.06 -13.64 12.71
C ARG A 195 1.75 -13.65 11.35
N SER A 196 1.29 -14.48 10.43
CA SER A 196 1.82 -14.56 9.05
C SER A 196 1.68 -13.22 8.33
N ILE A 197 0.47 -12.65 8.31
CA ILE A 197 0.21 -11.33 7.68
C ILE A 197 0.98 -10.21 8.38
N ALA A 198 0.93 -10.14 9.71
CA ALA A 198 1.58 -9.08 10.48
C ALA A 198 3.11 -9.09 10.30
N SER A 199 3.72 -10.27 10.18
CA SER A 199 5.17 -10.40 10.00
C SER A 199 5.62 -10.13 8.56
N ASN A 200 4.92 -10.66 7.55
CA ASN A 200 5.25 -10.48 6.15
C ASN A 200 4.02 -10.62 5.24
N VAL A 201 3.36 -9.48 4.98
CA VAL A 201 2.17 -9.40 4.11
C VAL A 201 2.40 -9.91 2.70
N PHE A 202 3.64 -9.84 2.17
CA PHE A 202 3.97 -10.31 0.82
C PHE A 202 3.97 -11.84 0.73
N ARG A 203 4.50 -12.50 1.76
CA ARG A 203 4.42 -13.97 1.89
C ARG A 203 2.98 -14.42 2.07
N ALA A 204 2.23 -13.72 2.92
CA ALA A 204 0.83 -14.01 3.15
C ALA A 204 -0.01 -13.79 1.87
N HIS A 205 0.31 -12.78 1.07
CA HIS A 205 -0.34 -12.52 -0.21
C HIS A 205 -0.12 -13.68 -1.18
N LYS A 206 1.13 -14.13 -1.37
CA LYS A 206 1.44 -15.28 -2.22
C LYS A 206 0.65 -16.51 -1.82
N TRP A 207 0.67 -16.81 -0.53
CA TRP A 207 -0.09 -17.93 0.02
C TRP A 207 -1.60 -17.78 -0.26
N ALA A 208 -2.14 -16.56 -0.14
CA ALA A 208 -3.55 -16.31 -0.42
C ALA A 208 -3.90 -16.49 -1.91
N VAL A 209 -3.03 -16.08 -2.83
CA VAL A 209 -3.17 -16.36 -4.28
C VAL A 209 -3.16 -17.86 -4.53
N GLU A 210 -2.14 -18.58 -4.04
CA GLU A 210 -1.98 -20.03 -4.23
C GLU A 210 -3.14 -20.86 -3.65
N ASN A 211 -3.82 -20.34 -2.62
CA ASN A 211 -4.96 -20.99 -1.97
C ASN A 211 -6.33 -20.43 -2.42
N GLY A 212 -6.37 -19.64 -3.50
CA GLY A 212 -7.61 -19.24 -4.18
C GLY A 212 -8.42 -18.14 -3.49
N TYR A 213 -7.86 -17.40 -2.52
CA TYR A 213 -8.56 -16.32 -1.82
C TYR A 213 -8.87 -15.11 -2.73
N PHE A 214 -8.23 -15.01 -3.90
CA PHE A 214 -8.52 -13.99 -4.90
C PHE A 214 -9.56 -14.42 -5.95
N HIS A 215 -10.02 -15.67 -5.90
CA HIS A 215 -10.98 -16.22 -6.86
C HIS A 215 -12.45 -16.00 -6.45
N PHE A 216 -12.70 -15.66 -5.18
CA PHE A 216 -14.04 -15.45 -4.65
C PHE A 216 -14.09 -14.29 -3.65
N SER A 217 -15.21 -13.58 -3.65
CA SER A 217 -15.73 -12.84 -2.49
C SER A 217 -16.35 -13.81 -1.48
N GLU A 218 -16.68 -13.33 -0.29
CA GLU A 218 -17.41 -14.12 0.70
C GLU A 218 -18.76 -14.59 0.15
N ALA A 219 -19.56 -13.66 -0.40
CA ALA A 219 -20.78 -14.00 -1.12
C ALA A 219 -20.53 -14.95 -2.31
N GLY A 220 -19.49 -14.71 -3.11
CA GLY A 220 -19.15 -15.55 -4.26
C GLY A 220 -18.76 -16.98 -3.87
N TYR A 221 -18.07 -17.15 -2.75
CA TYR A 221 -17.70 -18.46 -2.23
C TYR A 221 -18.94 -19.23 -1.77
N LEU A 222 -19.82 -18.60 -0.98
CA LEU A 222 -21.07 -19.22 -0.52
C LEU A 222 -21.96 -19.62 -1.70
N ASN A 223 -22.21 -18.69 -2.63
CA ASN A 223 -23.16 -18.93 -3.71
C ASN A 223 -22.62 -19.87 -4.79
N TYR A 224 -21.39 -19.68 -5.26
CA TYR A 224 -20.86 -20.40 -6.41
C TYR A 224 -19.99 -21.61 -6.04
N ALA A 225 -19.19 -21.53 -4.97
CA ALA A 225 -18.34 -22.64 -4.57
C ALA A 225 -19.10 -23.66 -3.71
N LEU A 226 -19.95 -23.19 -2.79
CA LEU A 226 -20.74 -24.05 -1.90
C LEU A 226 -22.17 -24.30 -2.39
N GLY A 227 -22.66 -23.54 -3.38
CA GLY A 227 -24.01 -23.72 -3.92
C GLY A 227 -25.12 -23.30 -2.96
N ILE A 228 -24.83 -22.42 -2.00
CA ILE A 228 -25.80 -21.91 -1.03
C ILE A 228 -26.79 -20.98 -1.74
N ASP A 229 -28.06 -21.04 -1.34
CA ASP A 229 -29.13 -20.21 -1.87
C ASP A 229 -28.75 -18.71 -1.85
N ALA A 230 -29.13 -17.99 -2.90
CA ALA A 230 -28.73 -16.59 -3.07
C ALA A 230 -29.33 -15.69 -1.99
N ASN A 231 -30.55 -15.95 -1.52
CA ASN A 231 -31.16 -15.16 -0.45
C ASN A 231 -30.52 -15.46 0.91
N ILE A 232 -30.10 -16.71 1.16
CA ILE A 232 -29.31 -17.04 2.34
C ILE A 232 -27.93 -16.40 2.28
N THR A 233 -27.29 -16.41 1.10
CA THR A 233 -26.00 -15.76 0.87
C THR A 233 -26.08 -14.26 1.17
N ASP A 234 -27.05 -13.57 0.57
CA ASP A 234 -27.28 -12.11 0.75
C ASP A 234 -27.59 -11.71 2.21
N GLN A 235 -28.08 -12.66 3.02
CA GLN A 235 -28.30 -12.47 4.45
C GLN A 235 -27.02 -12.61 5.30
N VAL A 236 -25.95 -13.19 4.75
CA VAL A 236 -24.62 -13.32 5.36
C VAL A 236 -23.67 -12.23 4.85
N ASP A 237 -23.57 -12.09 3.53
CA ASP A 237 -22.75 -11.09 2.84
C ASP A 237 -23.48 -10.65 1.56
N ASP A 238 -23.37 -9.36 1.21
CA ASP A 238 -24.10 -8.77 0.08
C ASP A 238 -23.84 -9.58 -1.19
N ILE A 239 -24.89 -10.03 -1.88
CA ILE A 239 -24.75 -10.87 -3.08
C ILE A 239 -23.95 -10.19 -4.21
N SER A 240 -23.83 -8.86 -4.16
CA SER A 240 -23.04 -8.06 -5.07
C SER A 240 -21.59 -7.84 -4.63
N ASP A 241 -21.18 -8.33 -3.45
CA ASP A 241 -19.79 -8.25 -3.01
C ASP A 241 -18.88 -8.90 -4.06
N SER A 242 -17.93 -8.11 -4.50
CA SER A 242 -16.95 -8.46 -5.51
C SER A 242 -15.53 -8.18 -5.01
N SER A 243 -15.35 -8.04 -3.71
CA SER A 243 -14.04 -7.89 -3.07
C SER A 243 -13.37 -9.26 -2.96
N PRO A 244 -12.07 -9.41 -3.27
CA PRO A 244 -11.38 -10.66 -2.99
C PRO A 244 -11.31 -10.90 -1.48
N SER A 245 -11.26 -12.16 -1.07
CA SER A 245 -11.16 -12.58 0.35
C SER A 245 -9.74 -12.44 0.90
N TRP A 246 -9.12 -11.29 0.62
CA TRP A 246 -7.78 -10.91 1.04
C TRP A 246 -7.82 -10.11 2.33
N SER A 247 -7.81 -10.82 3.46
CA SER A 247 -8.14 -10.28 4.79
C SER A 247 -7.00 -9.55 5.53
N TYR A 248 -6.09 -8.87 4.82
CA TYR A 248 -5.01 -8.13 5.50
C TYR A 248 -5.55 -6.99 6.39
N ASP A 249 -6.65 -6.36 5.97
CA ASP A 249 -7.29 -5.29 6.74
C ASP A 249 -7.84 -5.81 8.08
N SER A 250 -8.30 -7.07 8.16
CA SER A 250 -8.72 -7.68 9.43
C SER A 250 -7.58 -7.70 10.45
N VAL A 251 -6.33 -7.91 10.00
CA VAL A 251 -5.14 -7.88 10.86
C VAL A 251 -4.82 -6.46 11.28
N TYR A 252 -4.83 -5.50 10.34
CA TYR A 252 -4.54 -4.11 10.64
C TYR A 252 -5.59 -3.50 11.60
N PHE A 253 -6.88 -3.73 11.38
CA PHE A 253 -7.95 -3.23 12.25
C PHE A 253 -8.03 -3.94 13.60
N SER A 254 -7.37 -5.10 13.76
CA SER A 254 -7.22 -5.79 15.04
C SER A 254 -6.08 -5.24 15.91
N ALA A 255 -5.31 -4.25 15.43
CA ALA A 255 -4.26 -3.63 16.22
C ALA A 255 -4.79 -3.06 17.54
N THR A 256 -4.04 -3.29 18.61
CA THR A 256 -4.29 -2.75 19.95
C THR A 256 -3.47 -1.50 20.22
N GLU A 257 -2.34 -1.34 19.54
CA GLU A 257 -1.57 -0.09 19.53
C GLU A 257 -1.68 0.58 18.15
N TRP A 258 -2.00 1.87 18.18
CA TRP A 258 -2.11 2.72 17.00
C TRP A 258 -1.35 4.03 17.22
N ARG A 259 -0.88 4.63 16.13
CA ARG A 259 -0.27 5.95 16.11
C ARG A 259 -0.91 6.86 15.07
N THR A 260 -0.86 8.16 15.31
CA THR A 260 -1.15 9.21 14.34
C THR A 260 -0.02 10.24 14.35
N ILE A 261 -0.09 11.27 13.52
CA ILE A 261 0.92 12.33 13.46
C ILE A 261 0.42 13.56 14.22
N ASP A 262 1.22 14.02 15.16
CA ASP A 262 0.97 15.24 15.93
C ASP A 262 0.81 16.43 14.99
N GLN A 263 -0.18 17.27 15.26
CA GLN A 263 -0.53 18.44 14.45
C GLN A 263 -0.93 18.15 13.00
N GLY A 264 -1.21 16.90 12.63
CA GLY A 264 -1.83 16.53 11.35
C GLY A 264 -0.95 15.69 10.42
N LEU A 265 -1.54 14.69 9.76
CA LEU A 265 -0.84 13.83 8.80
C LEU A 265 -0.27 14.59 7.60
N SER A 266 -0.79 15.77 7.24
CA SER A 266 -0.19 16.64 6.22
C SER A 266 1.24 17.08 6.54
N ARG A 267 1.72 16.92 7.77
CA ARG A 267 3.13 17.13 8.11
C ARG A 267 4.07 16.14 7.46
N LEU A 268 3.63 14.91 7.21
CA LEU A 268 4.46 13.89 6.55
C LEU A 268 4.86 14.28 5.12
N PRO A 269 3.94 14.60 4.18
CA PRO A 269 4.33 15.07 2.87
C PRO A 269 5.02 16.44 2.92
N ALA A 270 4.65 17.32 3.86
CA ALA A 270 5.32 18.62 4.03
C ALA A 270 6.81 18.46 4.36
N ALA A 271 7.21 17.40 5.07
CA ALA A 271 8.61 17.15 5.43
C ALA A 271 9.52 16.83 4.22
N PHE A 272 8.96 16.50 3.05
CA PHE A 272 9.74 16.37 1.81
C PHE A 272 10.08 17.72 1.18
N SER A 273 9.34 18.78 1.53
CA SER A 273 9.35 20.06 0.81
C SER A 273 10.75 20.66 0.60
N PRO A 274 11.65 20.70 1.61
CA PRO A 274 12.98 21.29 1.44
C PRO A 274 13.82 20.64 0.32
N GLN A 275 13.56 19.36 0.04
CA GLN A 275 14.35 18.55 -0.88
C GLN A 275 13.80 18.56 -2.29
N VAL A 276 12.47 18.59 -2.43
CA VAL A 276 11.81 18.30 -3.71
C VAL A 276 11.19 19.53 -4.39
N LEU A 277 10.86 20.59 -3.66
CA LEU A 277 10.08 21.70 -4.22
C LEU A 277 10.82 22.46 -5.32
N ASN A 278 12.16 22.56 -5.24
CA ASN A 278 12.97 23.18 -6.30
C ASN A 278 13.00 22.38 -7.61
N ARG A 279 12.55 21.11 -7.58
CA ARG A 279 12.45 20.20 -8.73
C ARG A 279 11.00 19.81 -9.01
N THR A 280 10.03 20.50 -8.41
CA THR A 280 8.60 20.23 -8.59
C THR A 280 7.94 21.36 -9.37
N ILE A 281 7.26 21.02 -10.45
CA ILE A 281 6.37 21.91 -11.18
C ILE A 281 4.94 21.64 -10.69
N LEU A 282 4.45 22.52 -9.81
CA LEU A 282 3.06 22.52 -9.34
C LEU A 282 2.13 23.06 -10.42
N ASN A 283 0.83 22.76 -10.30
CA ASN A 283 -0.18 23.11 -11.30
C ASN A 283 0.12 22.55 -12.70
N ALA A 284 0.84 21.42 -12.78
CA ALA A 284 1.21 20.75 -14.02
C ALA A 284 0.35 19.50 -14.24
N THR A 285 -0.75 19.65 -14.98
CA THR A 285 -1.60 18.51 -15.33
C THR A 285 -1.06 17.83 -16.58
N VAL A 286 -0.68 16.56 -16.47
CA VAL A 286 -0.24 15.74 -17.61
C VAL A 286 -1.41 15.50 -18.57
N ASP A 287 -1.14 15.64 -19.86
CA ASP A 287 -2.12 15.53 -20.96
C ASP A 287 -1.85 14.28 -21.82
N SER A 288 -0.59 14.09 -22.25
CA SER A 288 -0.17 12.90 -22.99
C SER A 288 1.28 12.50 -22.70
N LEU A 289 1.59 11.25 -23.03
CA LEU A 289 2.89 10.61 -22.95
C LEU A 289 3.24 10.04 -24.33
N ASP A 290 4.28 10.57 -24.95
CA ASP A 290 4.71 10.21 -26.29
C ASP A 290 6.10 9.58 -26.28
N TRP A 291 6.15 8.28 -26.59
CA TRP A 291 7.40 7.50 -26.63
C TRP A 291 8.07 7.60 -27.99
N ASP A 292 9.34 8.05 -28.01
CA ASP A 292 10.20 7.97 -29.19
C ASP A 292 11.03 6.66 -29.16
N PRO A 293 10.73 5.67 -30.02
CA PRO A 293 11.48 4.41 -30.05
C PRO A 293 12.91 4.55 -30.58
N THR A 294 13.21 5.63 -31.31
CA THR A 294 14.53 5.91 -31.87
C THR A 294 15.43 6.54 -30.82
N ALA A 295 14.96 7.61 -30.18
CA ALA A 295 15.69 8.27 -29.10
C ALA A 295 15.66 7.48 -27.78
N LYS A 296 14.68 6.58 -27.63
CA LYS A 296 14.36 5.87 -26.39
C LYS A 296 14.08 6.83 -25.22
N LYS A 297 13.26 7.84 -25.50
CA LYS A 297 12.87 8.88 -24.54
C LYS A 297 11.37 9.05 -24.51
N MET A 298 10.86 9.41 -23.35
CA MET A 298 9.46 9.79 -23.16
C MET A 298 9.35 11.31 -23.23
N THR A 299 8.43 11.83 -24.02
CA THR A 299 8.01 13.24 -23.92
C THR A 299 6.69 13.31 -23.19
N VAL A 300 6.68 14.02 -22.07
CA VAL A 300 5.49 14.29 -21.26
C VAL A 300 4.94 15.64 -21.66
N HIS A 301 3.73 15.65 -22.21
CA HIS A 301 2.99 16.86 -22.51
C HIS A 301 2.12 17.21 -21.31
N TYR A 302 2.22 18.44 -20.81
CA TYR A 302 1.47 18.90 -19.65
C TYR A 302 1.01 20.34 -19.82
N ARG A 303 -0.08 20.67 -19.14
CA ARG A 303 -0.72 21.99 -19.16
C ARG A 303 -0.54 22.65 -17.80
N ASN A 304 -0.20 23.93 -17.81
CA ASN A 304 -0.14 24.73 -16.59
C ASN A 304 -1.54 25.25 -16.23
N THR A 305 -2.07 24.80 -15.09
CA THR A 305 -3.44 25.09 -14.63
C THR A 305 -3.57 26.37 -13.80
N THR A 306 -2.48 27.12 -13.55
CA THR A 306 -2.59 28.47 -12.96
C THR A 306 -3.34 29.44 -13.89
N ALA A 307 -3.31 29.17 -15.20
CA ALA A 307 -3.95 29.98 -16.22
C ALA A 307 -5.45 29.65 -16.39
N LYS A 308 -6.22 29.58 -15.29
CA LYS A 308 -7.68 29.32 -15.30
C LYS A 308 -8.48 30.24 -16.23
N SER A 309 -7.92 31.39 -16.61
CA SER A 309 -8.49 32.34 -17.58
C SER A 309 -8.34 31.93 -19.05
N THR A 310 -7.60 30.88 -19.38
CA THR A 310 -7.37 30.42 -20.75
C THR A 310 -8.04 29.06 -20.93
N PRO A 311 -9.12 28.95 -21.73
CA PRO A 311 -9.88 27.70 -21.87
C PRO A 311 -9.04 26.52 -22.41
N PHE A 312 -7.97 26.81 -23.15
CA PHE A 312 -7.06 25.83 -23.75
C PHE A 312 -5.61 26.30 -23.57
N PRO A 313 -5.00 26.10 -22.39
CA PRO A 313 -3.59 26.45 -22.19
C PRO A 313 -2.72 25.64 -23.16
N ALA A 314 -1.69 26.28 -23.72
CA ALA A 314 -0.71 25.60 -24.54
C ALA A 314 0.00 24.51 -23.73
N LEU A 315 0.30 23.39 -24.39
CA LEU A 315 1.06 22.30 -23.78
C LEU A 315 2.54 22.70 -23.67
N SER A 316 3.10 22.39 -22.51
CA SER A 316 4.53 22.38 -22.24
C SER A 316 5.03 20.95 -22.31
N ASN A 317 6.32 20.77 -22.61
CA ASN A 317 6.91 19.46 -22.82
C ASN A 317 8.03 19.23 -21.81
N LEU A 318 8.13 18.01 -21.30
CA LEU A 318 9.26 17.51 -20.52
C LEU A 318 9.73 16.20 -21.16
N THR A 319 10.90 16.22 -21.80
CA THR A 319 11.48 15.01 -22.41
C THR A 319 12.50 14.38 -21.47
N VAL A 320 12.31 13.10 -21.14
CA VAL A 320 13.09 12.38 -20.13
C VAL A 320 13.52 10.99 -20.62
N ASP A 321 14.59 10.45 -20.03
CA ASP A 321 15.08 9.10 -20.34
C ASP A 321 14.20 8.02 -19.69
N ASN A 322 13.64 8.31 -18.51
CA ASN A 322 12.80 7.40 -17.75
C ASN A 322 11.62 8.14 -17.10
N THR A 323 10.50 7.46 -16.91
CA THR A 323 9.29 8.03 -16.32
C THR A 323 8.80 7.17 -15.16
N ILE A 324 8.43 7.80 -14.05
CA ILE A 324 7.73 7.19 -12.92
C ILE A 324 6.31 7.75 -12.89
N VAL A 325 5.31 6.91 -13.11
CA VAL A 325 3.90 7.33 -13.10
C VAL A 325 3.31 7.03 -11.73
N ALA A 326 3.11 8.08 -10.93
CA ALA A 326 2.45 8.04 -9.63
C ALA A 326 0.99 8.56 -9.68
N ILE A 327 0.48 8.84 -10.88
CA ILE A 327 -0.90 9.31 -11.12
C ILE A 327 -1.88 8.18 -10.80
N PRO A 328 -2.94 8.42 -9.99
CA PRO A 328 -3.96 7.40 -9.75
C PRO A 328 -4.71 7.06 -11.05
N PHE A 329 -5.07 5.79 -11.22
CA PHE A 329 -5.68 5.31 -12.48
C PHE A 329 -6.94 6.04 -12.93
N PRO A 330 -7.86 6.50 -12.05
CA PRO A 330 -9.00 7.32 -12.46
C PRO A 330 -8.58 8.57 -13.27
N LYS A 331 -7.39 9.12 -13.02
CA LYS A 331 -6.85 10.27 -13.77
C LYS A 331 -5.95 9.84 -14.92
N LEU A 332 -5.17 8.77 -14.75
CA LEU A 332 -4.35 8.24 -15.84
C LEU A 332 -5.19 7.76 -17.05
N ARG A 333 -6.44 7.34 -16.82
CA ARG A 333 -7.43 7.02 -17.88
C ARG A 333 -7.72 8.18 -18.84
N LEU A 334 -7.48 9.42 -18.39
CA LEU A 334 -7.76 10.63 -19.16
C LEU A 334 -6.53 11.14 -19.92
N VAL A 335 -5.37 10.51 -19.72
CA VAL A 335 -4.10 10.88 -20.35
C VAL A 335 -3.95 10.10 -21.66
N GLY A 336 -3.45 10.77 -22.71
CA GLY A 336 -3.01 10.09 -23.93
C GLY A 336 -1.79 9.22 -23.65
N LEU A 337 -1.96 7.90 -23.57
CA LEU A 337 -0.89 6.97 -23.23
C LEU A 337 -0.20 6.39 -24.47
N PRO A 338 1.11 6.06 -24.40
CA PRO A 338 1.78 5.31 -25.45
C PRO A 338 1.19 3.88 -25.50
N PRO A 339 1.48 3.09 -26.55
CA PRO A 339 0.92 1.75 -26.71
C PRO A 339 1.55 0.74 -25.72
N PHE A 340 1.20 0.85 -24.44
CA PHE A 340 1.51 -0.14 -23.41
C PHE A 340 0.90 -1.51 -23.74
N THR A 341 1.38 -2.55 -23.06
CA THR A 341 0.82 -3.88 -23.20
C THR A 341 -0.68 -3.89 -22.91
N SER A 342 -1.39 -4.85 -23.51
CA SER A 342 -2.83 -5.04 -23.26
C SER A 342 -3.13 -5.24 -21.78
N LEU A 343 -2.25 -5.92 -21.03
CA LEU A 343 -2.46 -6.16 -19.61
C LEU A 343 -2.41 -4.86 -18.80
N LEU A 344 -1.35 -4.05 -18.97
CA LEU A 344 -1.22 -2.76 -18.28
C LEU A 344 -2.33 -1.79 -18.70
N SER A 345 -2.64 -1.73 -20.00
CA SER A 345 -3.74 -0.89 -20.51
C SER A 345 -5.10 -1.27 -19.91
N ARG A 346 -5.39 -2.56 -19.75
CA ARG A 346 -6.61 -3.03 -19.08
C ARG A 346 -6.59 -2.75 -17.58
N ALA A 347 -5.45 -2.89 -16.93
CA ALA A 347 -5.30 -2.58 -15.51
C ALA A 347 -5.65 -1.10 -15.24
N ILE A 348 -5.06 -0.17 -16.02
CA ILE A 348 -5.36 1.26 -15.95
C ILE A 348 -6.85 1.52 -16.20
N ALA A 349 -7.42 0.91 -17.24
CA ALA A 349 -8.80 1.14 -17.64
C ALA A 349 -9.85 0.57 -16.66
N ARG A 350 -9.55 -0.53 -15.94
CA ARG A 350 -10.57 -1.36 -15.29
C ARG A 350 -10.43 -1.54 -13.77
N LEU A 351 -9.30 -1.20 -13.15
CA LEU A 351 -9.12 -1.35 -11.71
C LEU A 351 -10.12 -0.46 -10.93
N GLY A 352 -10.87 -1.04 -10.00
CA GLY A 352 -11.85 -0.32 -9.18
C GLY A 352 -11.22 0.69 -8.23
N TYR A 353 -11.94 1.78 -7.94
CA TYR A 353 -11.60 2.75 -6.90
C TYR A 353 -12.84 3.07 -6.08
N GLU A 354 -12.66 3.16 -4.77
CA GLU A 354 -13.72 3.36 -3.79
C GLU A 354 -14.04 4.84 -3.62
N PRO A 355 -15.32 5.26 -3.60
CA PRO A 355 -15.71 6.61 -3.16
C PRO A 355 -15.58 6.72 -1.64
N SER A 356 -15.25 7.91 -1.15
CA SER A 356 -15.36 8.21 0.28
C SER A 356 -15.56 9.70 0.53
N CYS A 357 -16.41 10.00 1.52
CA CYS A 357 -16.68 11.35 1.98
C CYS A 357 -16.41 11.49 3.49
N LYS A 358 -15.95 12.67 3.89
CA LYS A 358 -15.74 13.07 5.27
C LYS A 358 -16.28 14.47 5.52
N VAL A 359 -16.83 14.68 6.72
CA VAL A 359 -17.31 15.98 7.19
C VAL A 359 -16.75 16.25 8.58
N ALA A 360 -15.97 17.31 8.69
CA ALA A 360 -15.41 17.81 9.93
C ALA A 360 -16.23 19.01 10.43
N LEU A 361 -16.57 19.02 11.72
CA LEU A 361 -17.38 20.07 12.35
C LEU A 361 -16.57 20.74 13.47
N HIS A 362 -16.57 22.06 13.50
CA HIS A 362 -15.83 22.85 14.49
C HIS A 362 -16.75 23.33 15.62
N TYR A 363 -16.31 23.10 16.86
CA TYR A 363 -17.02 23.43 18.09
C TYR A 363 -16.20 24.36 18.98
N ARG A 364 -16.87 25.21 19.77
CA ARG A 364 -16.22 26.18 20.68
C ARG A 364 -15.43 25.52 21.80
N SER A 365 -15.84 24.32 22.19
CA SER A 365 -15.15 23.49 23.16
C SER A 365 -15.21 22.02 22.76
N ARG A 366 -14.38 21.19 23.39
CA ARG A 366 -14.41 19.73 23.29
C ARG A 366 -15.48 19.14 24.20
N PHE A 367 -16.71 19.65 24.11
CA PHE A 367 -17.79 19.33 25.05
C PHE A 367 -18.04 17.82 25.21
N TRP A 368 -17.80 17.01 24.17
CA TRP A 368 -17.91 15.55 24.19
C TRP A 368 -17.00 14.88 25.23
N GLU A 369 -15.87 15.50 25.60
CA GLU A 369 -14.94 15.01 26.63
C GLU A 369 -15.43 15.31 28.05
N HIS A 370 -16.42 16.19 28.20
CA HIS A 370 -16.91 16.70 29.48
C HIS A 370 -18.38 16.36 29.74
N LEU A 371 -18.99 15.54 28.89
CA LEU A 371 -20.33 14.98 29.14
C LEU A 371 -20.30 14.04 30.36
N PRO A 372 -21.46 13.77 31.01
CA PRO A 372 -21.53 12.81 32.11
C PRO A 372 -20.99 11.41 31.75
N LYS A 373 -21.11 11.04 30.47
CA LYS A 373 -20.42 9.90 29.85
C LYS A 373 -19.41 10.45 28.84
N PRO A 374 -18.16 10.73 29.26
CA PRO A 374 -17.19 11.42 28.44
C PRO A 374 -16.70 10.52 27.30
N ILE A 375 -16.47 11.12 26.13
CA ILE A 375 -15.93 10.45 24.95
C ILE A 375 -14.52 10.94 24.72
N ILE A 376 -13.53 10.07 24.93
CA ILE A 376 -12.11 10.41 24.82
C ILE A 376 -11.52 9.67 23.63
N GLY A 377 -11.33 10.36 22.50
CA GLY A 377 -10.88 9.73 21.25
C GLY A 377 -11.79 8.61 20.74
N GLY A 378 -11.30 7.84 19.77
CA GLY A 378 -12.01 6.69 19.20
C GLY A 378 -12.93 7.03 18.03
N CYS A 379 -13.28 6.01 17.25
CA CYS A 379 -14.29 6.06 16.20
C CYS A 379 -15.46 5.15 16.57
N GLY A 380 -16.66 5.71 16.54
CA GLY A 380 -17.93 5.00 16.71
C GLY A 380 -18.70 4.91 15.41
N SER A 381 -19.78 4.12 15.42
CA SER A 381 -20.76 4.02 14.33
C SER A 381 -22.14 4.48 14.79
N THR A 382 -23.03 4.76 13.84
CA THR A 382 -24.41 5.13 14.13
C THR A 382 -25.37 4.55 13.09
N ASP A 383 -26.61 4.34 13.50
CA ASP A 383 -27.76 3.99 12.66
C ASP A 383 -28.41 5.22 12.01
N ILE A 384 -27.95 6.43 12.32
CA ILE A 384 -28.43 7.65 11.66
C ILE A 384 -28.00 7.61 10.19
N PRO A 385 -28.95 7.71 9.24
CA PRO A 385 -28.64 7.65 7.81
C PRO A 385 -27.62 8.69 7.37
N ALA A 386 -26.78 8.32 6.40
CA ALA A 386 -25.76 9.17 5.78
C ALA A 386 -24.60 9.64 6.68
N ILE A 387 -24.40 9.02 7.85
CA ILE A 387 -23.33 9.42 8.78
C ILE A 387 -22.14 8.45 8.77
N GLY A 388 -22.40 7.15 8.76
CA GLY A 388 -21.36 6.12 8.86
C GLY A 388 -20.65 6.14 10.21
N SER A 389 -19.38 6.53 10.20
CA SER A 389 -18.56 6.64 11.42
C SER A 389 -18.44 8.06 11.95
N VAL A 390 -18.40 8.20 13.27
CA VAL A 390 -18.10 9.46 13.98
C VAL A 390 -16.77 9.27 14.73
N CYS A 391 -15.76 10.08 14.43
CA CYS A 391 -14.44 9.95 15.04
C CYS A 391 -14.07 11.20 15.87
N TYR A 392 -13.65 10.95 17.10
CA TYR A 392 -13.22 11.96 18.06
C TYR A 392 -11.69 12.09 18.03
N PRO A 393 -11.14 13.30 18.14
CA PRO A 393 -9.69 13.47 18.07
C PRO A 393 -8.94 12.78 19.20
N SER A 394 -7.80 12.17 18.89
CA SER A 394 -6.91 11.52 19.85
C SER A 394 -5.82 12.45 20.42
N TYR A 395 -5.89 13.74 20.10
CA TYR A 395 -4.95 14.78 20.51
C TYR A 395 -5.66 15.90 21.27
N ALA A 396 -4.88 16.69 22.01
CA ALA A 396 -5.36 17.77 22.86
C ALA A 396 -6.51 17.33 23.81
N ILE A 397 -6.41 16.08 24.29
CA ILE A 397 -7.40 15.49 25.19
C ILE A 397 -7.47 16.30 26.49
N ASN A 398 -8.69 16.50 26.98
CA ASN A 398 -9.03 17.27 28.18
C ASN A 398 -8.69 18.77 28.07
N SER A 399 -8.50 19.28 26.85
CA SER A 399 -8.37 20.72 26.62
C SER A 399 -9.74 21.40 26.59
N THR A 400 -9.82 22.62 27.12
CA THR A 400 -11.06 23.40 27.20
C THR A 400 -11.28 24.30 25.99
N GLY A 401 -10.31 24.35 25.07
CA GLY A 401 -10.39 25.16 23.86
C GLY A 401 -11.24 24.52 22.76
N PRO A 402 -11.35 25.20 21.61
CA PRO A 402 -12.10 24.69 20.46
C PRO A 402 -11.59 23.33 19.98
N GLY A 403 -12.48 22.55 19.37
CA GLY A 403 -12.16 21.22 18.85
C GLY A 403 -12.89 20.93 17.55
N VAL A 404 -12.30 20.06 16.73
CA VAL A 404 -12.91 19.61 15.47
C VAL A 404 -13.26 18.13 15.56
N LEU A 405 -14.54 17.83 15.40
CA LEU A 405 -15.07 16.47 15.37
C LEU A 405 -15.18 15.98 13.92
N LEU A 406 -14.77 14.75 13.63
CA LEU A 406 -15.15 14.11 12.37
C LEU A 406 -16.58 13.57 12.53
N GLY A 407 -17.57 14.38 12.18
CA GLY A 407 -18.97 14.06 12.37
C GLY A 407 -19.47 12.98 11.41
N SER A 408 -18.80 12.77 10.28
CA SER A 408 -19.11 11.68 9.35
C SER A 408 -17.87 11.21 8.60
N TYR A 409 -17.75 9.90 8.46
CA TYR A 409 -16.85 9.20 7.56
C TYR A 409 -17.57 8.01 6.93
N ILE A 410 -17.72 8.06 5.60
CA ILE A 410 -18.47 7.09 4.80
C ILE A 410 -17.71 6.72 3.52
N SER A 411 -17.92 5.50 3.06
CA SER A 411 -17.43 4.94 1.80
C SER A 411 -18.57 4.26 1.04
N GLY A 412 -18.29 3.68 -0.13
CA GLY A 412 -19.24 2.93 -0.94
C GLY A 412 -20.42 3.73 -1.45
N ASP A 413 -21.53 3.05 -1.65
CA ASP A 413 -22.76 3.62 -2.20
C ASP A 413 -23.31 4.78 -1.37
N LEU A 414 -23.09 4.76 -0.05
CA LEU A 414 -23.44 5.89 0.80
C LEU A 414 -22.60 7.13 0.47
N ALA A 415 -21.29 6.96 0.22
CA ALA A 415 -20.43 8.06 -0.22
C ALA A 415 -20.81 8.58 -1.61
N HIS A 416 -21.21 7.71 -2.54
CA HIS A 416 -21.77 8.15 -3.83
C HIS A 416 -23.04 8.99 -3.63
N SER A 417 -23.95 8.52 -2.77
CA SER A 417 -25.22 9.18 -2.48
C SER A 417 -25.00 10.59 -1.92
N VAL A 418 -24.19 10.72 -0.86
CA VAL A 418 -23.89 12.03 -0.26
C VAL A 418 -22.97 12.89 -1.10
N GLY A 419 -22.22 12.29 -2.04
CA GLY A 419 -21.33 13.00 -2.93
C GLY A 419 -22.09 14.07 -3.71
N THR A 420 -23.28 13.73 -4.19
CA THR A 420 -24.13 14.62 -5.00
C THR A 420 -24.69 15.83 -4.24
N LEU A 421 -24.66 15.82 -2.90
CA LEU A 421 -25.13 16.93 -2.08
C LEU A 421 -24.17 18.13 -2.15
N THR A 422 -24.71 19.32 -1.91
CA THR A 422 -23.88 20.50 -1.62
C THR A 422 -23.12 20.30 -0.30
N ALA A 423 -22.01 21.03 -0.13
CA ALA A 423 -21.25 20.95 1.12
C ALA A 423 -22.07 21.40 2.33
N ASP A 424 -22.85 22.48 2.21
CA ASP A 424 -23.72 23.00 3.27
C ASP A 424 -24.79 21.98 3.66
N GLU A 425 -25.44 21.35 2.68
CA GLU A 425 -26.51 20.39 2.96
C GLU A 425 -25.97 19.14 3.66
N HIS A 426 -24.86 18.59 3.18
CA HIS A 426 -24.22 17.43 3.82
C HIS A 426 -23.75 17.79 5.25
N ALA A 427 -23.11 18.94 5.45
CA ALA A 427 -22.72 19.41 6.77
C ALA A 427 -23.92 19.58 7.70
N ALA A 428 -25.06 20.07 7.19
CA ALA A 428 -26.28 20.19 7.96
C ALA A 428 -26.88 18.83 8.37
N TYR A 429 -26.81 17.79 7.51
CA TYR A 429 -27.18 16.42 7.90
C TYR A 429 -26.31 15.92 9.06
N VAL A 430 -25.00 16.12 8.96
CA VAL A 430 -24.03 15.68 9.96
C VAL A 430 -24.22 16.43 11.28
N GLN A 431 -24.42 17.74 11.24
CA GLN A 431 -24.69 18.54 12.44
C GLN A 431 -25.98 18.10 13.13
N ARG A 432 -27.08 17.89 12.39
CA ARG A 432 -28.33 17.36 12.96
C ARG A 432 -28.14 15.98 13.59
N ALA A 433 -27.27 15.14 13.02
CA ALA A 433 -26.92 13.86 13.63
C ALA A 433 -26.13 14.05 14.93
N MET A 434 -25.20 15.00 14.99
CA MET A 434 -24.46 15.30 16.23
C MET A 434 -25.40 15.79 17.34
N VAL A 435 -26.42 16.58 17.02
CA VAL A 435 -27.47 16.96 17.98
C VAL A 435 -28.27 15.75 18.47
N LYS A 436 -28.57 14.79 17.60
CA LYS A 436 -29.24 13.53 18.03
C LYS A 436 -28.36 12.68 18.93
N ILE A 437 -27.05 12.61 18.64
CA ILE A 437 -26.10 11.78 19.39
C ILE A 437 -25.75 12.42 20.74
N HIS A 438 -25.55 13.74 20.77
CA HIS A 438 -25.00 14.45 21.92
C HIS A 438 -25.96 15.41 22.62
N GLY A 439 -27.18 15.57 22.11
CA GLY A 439 -28.18 16.48 22.67
C GLY A 439 -27.89 17.96 22.38
N PRO A 440 -28.53 18.88 23.14
CA PRO A 440 -28.47 20.32 22.91
C PRO A 440 -27.06 20.91 22.88
N ALA A 441 -26.11 20.32 23.61
CA ALA A 441 -24.72 20.78 23.65
C ALA A 441 -24.08 20.85 22.26
N ALA A 442 -24.38 19.90 21.37
CA ALA A 442 -23.86 19.95 20.01
C ALA A 442 -24.47 21.11 19.18
N GLU A 443 -25.68 21.57 19.49
CA GLU A 443 -26.23 22.75 18.83
C GLU A 443 -25.62 24.03 19.40
N GLU A 444 -25.54 24.12 20.73
CA GLU A 444 -25.06 25.30 21.46
C GLU A 444 -23.57 25.60 21.21
N GLU A 445 -22.76 24.55 21.09
CA GLU A 445 -21.30 24.67 20.92
C GLU A 445 -20.86 24.76 19.46
N TYR A 446 -21.75 24.49 18.50
CA TYR A 446 -21.40 24.51 17.08
C TYR A 446 -21.09 25.94 16.61
N THR A 447 -19.98 26.10 15.89
CA THR A 447 -19.52 27.41 15.45
C THR A 447 -20.06 27.84 14.09
N GLY A 448 -20.72 26.94 13.36
CA GLY A 448 -21.06 27.15 11.95
C GLY A 448 -19.91 26.84 10.98
N ILE A 449 -18.71 26.57 11.49
CA ILE A 449 -17.54 26.25 10.67
C ILE A 449 -17.47 24.74 10.46
N TYR A 450 -17.27 24.31 9.22
CA TYR A 450 -17.10 22.92 8.85
C TYR A 450 -16.15 22.81 7.65
N ASP A 451 -15.68 21.60 7.39
CA ASP A 451 -15.05 21.25 6.12
C ASP A 451 -15.57 19.90 5.63
N ARG A 452 -15.58 19.71 4.31
CA ARG A 452 -16.04 18.48 3.66
C ARG A 452 -15.10 18.13 2.52
N ILE A 453 -14.75 16.85 2.44
CA ILE A 453 -14.14 16.28 1.25
C ILE A 453 -14.92 15.06 0.79
N CYS A 454 -15.10 14.92 -0.52
CA CYS A 454 -15.55 13.69 -1.18
C CYS A 454 -14.51 13.34 -2.24
N TRP A 455 -13.71 12.30 -1.99
CA TRP A 455 -12.50 12.01 -2.76
C TRP A 455 -12.76 11.67 -4.23
N GLU A 456 -13.95 11.15 -4.54
CA GLU A 456 -14.39 10.92 -5.92
C GLU A 456 -14.53 12.23 -6.72
N GLN A 457 -14.87 13.32 -6.05
CA GLN A 457 -15.07 14.65 -6.65
C GLN A 457 -13.81 15.52 -6.64
N VAL A 458 -12.73 15.05 -5.99
CA VAL A 458 -11.46 15.77 -6.00
C VAL A 458 -10.83 15.67 -7.39
N GLU A 459 -10.67 16.81 -8.05
CA GLU A 459 -10.30 16.95 -9.47
C GLU A 459 -9.11 16.08 -9.89
N PHE A 460 -8.07 15.98 -9.07
CA PHE A 460 -6.83 15.26 -9.39
C PHE A 460 -6.72 13.87 -8.73
N GLN A 461 -7.79 13.36 -8.13
CA GLN A 461 -7.81 12.03 -7.50
C GLN A 461 -8.85 11.12 -8.17
N GLY A 462 -10.13 11.51 -8.15
CA GLY A 462 -11.21 10.72 -8.76
C GLY A 462 -11.50 9.39 -8.05
N GLY A 463 -11.29 9.34 -6.74
CA GLY A 463 -11.45 8.15 -5.89
C GLY A 463 -10.64 8.27 -4.60
N ALA A 464 -11.04 7.53 -3.57
CA ALA A 464 -10.38 7.52 -2.26
C ALA A 464 -9.21 6.54 -2.21
N TRP A 465 -9.41 5.30 -2.67
CA TRP A 465 -8.37 4.28 -2.77
C TRP A 465 -8.74 3.23 -3.81
N ALA A 466 -7.76 2.48 -4.31
CA ALA A 466 -8.03 1.32 -5.15
C ALA A 466 -8.76 0.21 -4.37
N LEU A 467 -9.76 -0.38 -5.01
CA LEU A 467 -10.47 -1.56 -4.52
C LEU A 467 -10.55 -2.55 -5.69
N PRO A 468 -9.55 -3.44 -5.84
CA PRO A 468 -9.58 -4.46 -6.88
C PRO A 468 -10.77 -5.39 -6.66
N LYS A 469 -11.45 -5.73 -7.75
CA LYS A 469 -12.47 -6.77 -7.72
C LYS A 469 -11.84 -8.16 -7.77
N VAL A 470 -12.60 -9.20 -7.43
CA VAL A 470 -12.22 -10.62 -7.57
C VAL A 470 -11.46 -10.86 -8.89
N GLY A 471 -10.29 -11.50 -8.78
CA GLY A 471 -9.37 -11.80 -9.88
C GLY A 471 -8.58 -10.61 -10.47
N GLN A 472 -8.90 -9.35 -10.15
CA GLN A 472 -8.19 -8.20 -10.74
C GLN A 472 -6.76 -8.06 -10.21
N GLN A 473 -6.56 -8.18 -8.90
CA GLN A 473 -5.25 -7.97 -8.28
C GLN A 473 -4.24 -9.02 -8.76
N ASP A 474 -4.58 -10.30 -8.62
CA ASP A 474 -3.81 -11.44 -9.15
C ASP A 474 -3.47 -11.26 -10.64
N LEU A 475 -4.47 -10.91 -11.47
CA LEU A 475 -4.25 -10.67 -12.90
C LEU A 475 -3.35 -9.47 -13.21
N TYR A 476 -3.47 -8.36 -12.50
CA TYR A 476 -2.84 -7.09 -12.87
C TYR A 476 -1.48 -6.84 -12.21
N LEU A 477 -1.23 -7.37 -11.00
CA LEU A 477 0.04 -7.20 -10.30
C LEU A 477 1.25 -7.49 -11.20
N PRO A 478 1.31 -8.59 -11.99
CA PRO A 478 2.46 -8.86 -12.87
C PRO A 478 2.78 -7.76 -13.88
N SER A 479 1.80 -6.94 -14.27
CA SER A 479 2.03 -5.82 -15.19
C SER A 479 2.72 -4.62 -14.53
N TYR A 480 2.54 -4.42 -13.23
CA TYR A 480 3.14 -3.29 -12.49
C TYR A 480 4.63 -3.49 -12.22
N PHE A 481 5.08 -4.75 -12.26
CA PHE A 481 6.49 -5.17 -12.14
C PHE A 481 7.22 -5.14 -13.49
N ARG A 482 6.61 -4.59 -14.55
CA ARG A 482 7.23 -4.45 -15.87
C ARG A 482 7.54 -2.99 -16.16
N THR A 483 8.77 -2.72 -16.59
CA THR A 483 9.12 -1.41 -17.15
C THR A 483 8.77 -1.41 -18.62
N GLU A 484 7.81 -0.57 -18.99
CA GLU A 484 7.36 -0.46 -20.38
C GLU A 484 7.78 0.89 -20.94
N MET A 485 8.54 0.90 -22.05
CA MET A 485 8.97 2.15 -22.69
C MET A 485 9.64 3.13 -21.71
N GLY A 486 10.54 2.61 -20.86
CA GLY A 486 11.23 3.39 -19.83
C GLY A 486 10.32 3.90 -18.71
N THR A 487 9.09 3.39 -18.60
CA THR A 487 8.07 3.82 -17.63
C THR A 487 7.83 2.77 -16.56
N VAL A 488 7.83 3.18 -15.30
CA VAL A 488 7.41 2.38 -14.14
C VAL A 488 6.19 3.03 -13.51
N VAL A 489 5.15 2.25 -13.22
CA VAL A 489 3.95 2.73 -12.51
C VAL A 489 4.10 2.45 -11.01
N VAL A 490 3.80 3.44 -10.18
CA VAL A 490 3.87 3.35 -8.71
C VAL A 490 2.65 4.00 -8.07
N GLY A 491 2.37 3.65 -6.81
CA GLY A 491 1.19 4.11 -6.07
C GLY A 491 0.52 2.97 -5.32
N GLU A 492 -0.38 3.30 -4.39
CA GLU A 492 -1.04 2.29 -3.55
C GLU A 492 -1.78 1.23 -4.38
N HIS A 493 -2.35 1.63 -5.52
CA HIS A 493 -3.08 0.80 -6.47
C HIS A 493 -2.22 -0.21 -7.22
N THR A 494 -0.90 -0.17 -7.02
CA THR A 494 0.07 -1.14 -7.58
C THR A 494 0.73 -1.99 -6.51
N SER A 495 0.29 -1.88 -5.25
CA SER A 495 0.78 -2.65 -4.11
C SER A 495 -0.16 -3.83 -3.80
N TYR A 496 0.22 -4.65 -2.82
CA TYR A 496 -0.52 -5.83 -2.35
C TYR A 496 -1.61 -5.50 -1.33
N THR A 497 -1.51 -4.31 -0.73
CA THR A 497 -2.49 -3.74 0.19
C THR A 497 -2.92 -2.38 -0.36
N HIS A 498 -4.13 -1.93 0.01
CA HIS A 498 -4.70 -0.69 -0.52
C HIS A 498 -5.19 0.21 0.62
N ALA A 499 -5.50 1.47 0.31
CA ALA A 499 -5.95 2.47 1.29
C ALA A 499 -4.94 2.91 2.38
N TRP A 500 -3.69 2.41 2.37
CA TRP A 500 -2.67 2.76 3.36
C TRP A 500 -1.49 3.55 2.76
N ILE A 501 -0.92 4.49 3.54
CA ILE A 501 0.31 5.21 3.14
C ILE A 501 1.46 4.23 2.91
N PHE A 502 1.55 3.19 3.75
CA PHE A 502 2.53 2.10 3.59
C PHE A 502 2.53 1.57 2.15
N SER A 503 1.37 1.24 1.58
CA SER A 503 1.23 0.69 0.24
C SER A 503 1.77 1.63 -0.84
N ALA A 504 1.61 2.94 -0.68
CA ALA A 504 2.18 3.93 -1.60
C ALA A 504 3.71 4.03 -1.48
N LEU A 505 4.25 3.97 -0.25
CA LEU A 505 5.69 4.01 -0.01
C LEU A 505 6.37 2.73 -0.50
N GLU A 506 5.80 1.58 -0.20
CA GLU A 506 6.26 0.26 -0.61
C GLU A 506 6.33 0.18 -2.14
N SER A 507 5.26 0.59 -2.82
CA SER A 507 5.24 0.62 -4.29
C SER A 507 6.33 1.51 -4.88
N ALA A 508 6.69 2.62 -4.21
CA ALA A 508 7.80 3.47 -4.62
C ALA A 508 9.17 2.81 -4.39
N VAL A 509 9.35 2.08 -3.28
CA VAL A 509 10.55 1.27 -3.01
C VAL A 509 10.71 0.22 -4.11
N ARG A 510 9.66 -0.55 -4.41
CA ARG A 510 9.62 -1.52 -5.52
C ARG A 510 9.94 -0.86 -6.85
N GLY A 511 9.20 0.18 -7.24
CA GLY A 511 9.34 0.82 -8.55
C GLY A 511 10.71 1.46 -8.77
N THR A 512 11.29 2.07 -7.74
CA THR A 512 12.64 2.64 -7.84
C THR A 512 13.70 1.55 -7.91
N THR A 513 13.55 0.46 -7.15
CA THR A 513 14.43 -0.72 -7.22
C THR A 513 14.38 -1.34 -8.62
N GLN A 514 13.18 -1.54 -9.17
CA GLN A 514 12.98 -2.03 -10.53
C GLN A 514 13.70 -1.15 -11.55
N LEU A 515 13.55 0.18 -11.46
CA LEU A 515 14.25 1.11 -12.34
C LEU A 515 15.79 0.97 -12.20
N MET A 516 16.32 0.89 -10.97
CA MET A 516 17.75 0.71 -10.74
C MET A 516 18.26 -0.58 -11.39
N LEU A 517 17.54 -1.70 -11.22
CA LEU A 517 17.88 -2.98 -11.85
C LEU A 517 17.83 -2.91 -13.38
N ASP A 518 16.83 -2.26 -13.98
CA ASP A 518 16.77 -2.10 -15.44
C ASP A 518 17.90 -1.20 -15.99
N LEU A 519 18.45 -0.33 -15.15
CA LEU A 519 19.60 0.51 -15.47
C LEU A 519 20.95 -0.17 -15.19
N GLY A 520 20.96 -1.39 -14.63
CA GLY A 520 22.19 -2.11 -14.24
C GLY A 520 22.83 -1.59 -12.95
N MET A 521 22.07 -0.87 -12.11
CA MET A 521 22.51 -0.23 -10.87
C MET A 521 22.21 -1.14 -9.67
N VAL A 522 22.88 -2.29 -9.61
CA VAL A 522 22.57 -3.34 -8.62
C VAL A 522 22.90 -2.93 -7.20
N ASP A 523 24.01 -2.23 -6.99
CA ASP A 523 24.41 -1.77 -5.66
C ASP A 523 23.44 -0.74 -5.11
N GLU A 524 22.94 0.16 -5.96
CA GLU A 524 21.87 1.09 -5.61
C GLU A 524 20.57 0.33 -5.30
N ALA A 525 20.16 -0.63 -6.14
CA ALA A 525 18.99 -1.46 -5.87
C ALA A 525 19.09 -2.20 -4.52
N LYS A 526 20.27 -2.75 -4.20
CA LYS A 526 20.56 -3.38 -2.91
C LYS A 526 20.49 -2.37 -1.75
N ALA A 527 21.12 -1.21 -1.89
CA ALA A 527 21.09 -0.17 -0.87
C ALA A 527 19.65 0.31 -0.58
N ILE A 528 18.83 0.47 -1.61
CA ILE A 528 17.40 0.83 -1.48
C ILE A 528 16.66 -0.23 -0.66
N THR A 529 16.84 -1.49 -1.02
CA THR A 529 16.07 -2.59 -0.46
C THR A 529 16.49 -2.96 0.96
N GLU A 530 17.78 -2.87 1.27
CA GLU A 530 18.32 -2.98 2.63
C GLU A 530 17.83 -1.84 3.51
N LYS A 531 17.88 -0.60 3.03
CA LYS A 531 17.41 0.56 3.79
C LYS A 531 15.91 0.47 4.03
N TRP A 532 15.10 0.26 2.99
CA TRP A 532 13.66 0.42 3.06
C TRP A 532 12.88 -0.88 3.26
N MET A 533 13.49 -1.84 3.96
CA MET A 533 12.84 -3.06 4.45
C MET A 533 12.02 -3.78 3.35
N ALA A 534 12.63 -4.02 2.18
CA ALA A 534 11.98 -4.70 1.06
C ALA A 534 11.73 -6.19 1.39
N ARG A 535 10.74 -6.46 2.26
CA ARG A 535 10.38 -7.80 2.77
C ARG A 535 9.73 -8.70 1.71
N TRP A 536 9.43 -8.15 0.54
CA TRP A 536 9.14 -8.88 -0.69
C TRP A 536 10.41 -9.44 -1.37
N MET A 537 11.60 -9.27 -0.80
CA MET A 537 12.80 -9.97 -1.25
C MET A 537 13.38 -10.87 -0.17
N ASN A 538 13.87 -12.04 -0.57
CA ASN A 538 14.75 -12.85 0.26
C ASN A 538 16.20 -12.52 -0.11
N ILE A 539 16.85 -11.65 0.67
CA ILE A 539 18.29 -11.46 0.58
C ILE A 539 18.94 -12.59 1.37
N SER A 540 19.39 -13.66 0.72
CA SER A 540 20.24 -14.66 1.37
C SER A 540 21.58 -14.00 1.72
N GLY A 541 21.71 -13.55 2.97
CA GLY A 541 22.83 -12.78 3.51
C GLY A 541 24.17 -13.52 3.61
N THR A 542 24.37 -14.60 2.86
CA THR A 542 25.65 -15.30 2.74
C THR A 542 25.72 -15.76 1.30
N GLY A 543 26.77 -15.42 0.54
CA GLY A 543 26.99 -15.91 -0.83
C GLY A 543 27.13 -17.45 -0.90
N LYS A 544 26.03 -18.16 -0.66
CA LYS A 544 25.90 -19.61 -0.64
C LYS A 544 24.55 -19.99 -1.24
N PHE A 545 24.65 -20.87 -2.22
CA PHE A 545 23.59 -21.36 -3.06
C PHE A 545 22.62 -22.24 -2.27
N TYR A 546 21.33 -21.94 -2.35
CA TYR A 546 20.27 -22.89 -2.02
C TYR A 546 19.38 -23.00 -3.25
N VAL A 547 19.50 -24.11 -3.99
CA VAL A 547 18.57 -24.43 -5.07
C VAL A 547 17.61 -25.48 -4.53
N SER A 548 16.34 -25.11 -4.36
CA SER A 548 15.27 -26.09 -4.22
C SER A 548 15.11 -26.79 -5.57
N MET A 549 15.60 -28.02 -5.68
CA MET A 549 15.49 -28.82 -6.90
C MET A 549 14.31 -29.77 -6.82
N HIS A 550 13.53 -29.86 -7.90
CA HIS A 550 12.45 -30.83 -8.02
C HIS A 550 13.01 -32.26 -7.99
N ILE A 551 12.24 -33.24 -7.47
CA ILE A 551 12.68 -34.65 -7.31
C ILE A 551 13.34 -35.24 -8.56
N GLU A 552 12.80 -34.94 -9.74
CA GLU A 552 13.32 -35.46 -11.01
C GLU A 552 14.68 -34.87 -11.39
N GLN A 553 14.99 -33.65 -10.94
CA GLN A 553 16.27 -33.03 -11.18
C GLN A 553 17.36 -33.59 -10.24
N CYS A 554 17.06 -33.89 -8.96
CA CYS A 554 18.00 -34.61 -8.06
C CYS A 554 18.29 -36.03 -8.63
N LYS A 555 17.30 -36.72 -9.24
CA LYS A 555 17.52 -38.03 -9.92
C LYS A 555 18.43 -37.92 -11.14
N GLN A 556 18.25 -36.86 -11.95
CA GLN A 556 19.05 -36.64 -13.15
C GLN A 556 20.52 -36.33 -12.81
N LEU A 557 20.77 -35.53 -11.77
CA LEU A 557 22.13 -35.26 -11.29
C LEU A 557 22.84 -36.51 -10.74
N ARG A 558 22.13 -37.37 -9.99
CA ARG A 558 22.70 -38.66 -9.53
C ARG A 558 23.10 -39.57 -10.70
N ARG A 559 22.31 -39.56 -11.77
CA ARG A 559 22.61 -40.35 -12.98
C ARG A 559 23.86 -39.83 -13.68
N LEU A 560 23.95 -38.50 -13.85
CA LEU A 560 25.12 -37.84 -14.45
C LEU A 560 26.40 -38.05 -13.63
N ALA A 561 26.32 -38.03 -12.30
CA ALA A 561 27.46 -38.32 -11.43
C ALA A 561 27.89 -39.79 -11.51
N ARG A 562 26.92 -40.74 -11.53
CA ARG A 562 27.20 -42.18 -11.67
C ARG A 562 27.80 -42.52 -13.04
N ASP A 563 27.39 -41.82 -14.08
CA ASP A 563 27.89 -42.00 -15.44
C ASP A 563 29.22 -41.24 -15.69
N GLY A 564 29.81 -40.62 -14.66
CA GLY A 564 31.10 -39.91 -14.72
C GLY A 564 31.08 -38.61 -15.52
N VAL A 565 29.88 -38.08 -15.81
CA VAL A 565 29.69 -36.86 -16.60
C VAL A 565 29.98 -35.61 -15.75
N ILE A 566 29.80 -35.69 -14.43
CA ILE A 566 30.11 -34.64 -13.47
C ILE A 566 30.84 -35.23 -12.25
N ASP A 567 31.82 -34.51 -11.72
CA ASP A 567 32.57 -34.90 -10.52
C ASP A 567 32.01 -34.14 -9.29
N ILE A 568 31.45 -34.88 -8.34
CA ILE A 568 30.89 -34.33 -7.09
C ILE A 568 31.77 -34.80 -5.94
N LYS A 569 32.55 -33.89 -5.36
CA LYS A 569 33.43 -34.19 -4.22
C LYS A 569 32.59 -34.57 -2.99
N GLY A 570 32.80 -35.77 -2.45
CA GLY A 570 32.12 -36.27 -1.24
C GLY A 570 31.03 -37.31 -1.50
N PHE A 571 30.70 -37.59 -2.77
CA PHE A 571 29.66 -38.56 -3.13
C PHE A 571 30.22 -40.00 -3.18
N ASP A 572 29.86 -40.84 -2.20
CA ASP A 572 30.04 -42.29 -2.26
C ASP A 572 28.71 -42.94 -2.71
N PRO A 573 28.64 -43.51 -3.93
CA PRO A 573 27.40 -44.04 -4.49
C PRO A 573 26.85 -45.27 -3.75
N ASP A 574 27.62 -45.88 -2.84
CA ASP A 574 27.29 -47.16 -2.20
C ASP A 574 27.05 -47.06 -0.66
N GLN A 575 27.05 -45.85 -0.05
CA GLN A 575 26.77 -45.72 1.39
C GLN A 575 25.27 -45.77 1.75
N PRO A 576 24.84 -46.69 2.64
CA PRO A 576 23.49 -46.72 3.18
C PRO A 576 23.46 -46.11 4.59
N LYS A 577 22.97 -44.87 4.72
CA LYS A 577 22.66 -44.11 5.96
C LYS A 577 23.80 -43.33 6.63
N LEU A 578 23.50 -42.10 7.05
CA LEU A 578 24.38 -41.18 7.79
C LEU A 578 23.88 -40.93 9.23
N ARG A 579 24.83 -40.56 10.10
CA ARG A 579 24.75 -40.43 11.58
C ARG A 579 24.08 -39.13 12.06
N ASP A 580 23.50 -39.20 13.27
CA ASP A 580 22.90 -38.10 14.03
C ASP A 580 23.95 -37.33 14.88
N ASP A 581 24.58 -36.25 14.37
CA ASP A 581 25.11 -35.13 15.19
C ASP A 581 25.53 -33.92 14.29
N PRO A 582 25.00 -32.69 14.48
CA PRO A 582 25.32 -31.53 13.65
C PRO A 582 26.48 -30.63 14.15
N SER A 583 27.29 -31.05 15.12
CA SER A 583 28.16 -30.11 15.85
C SER A 583 29.62 -29.92 15.35
N GLU A 584 30.10 -30.60 14.30
CA GLU A 584 31.47 -30.39 13.78
C GLU A 584 31.57 -30.40 12.25
N SER A 585 31.65 -29.21 11.61
CA SER A 585 32.49 -28.92 10.41
C SER A 585 32.05 -27.62 9.70
N ALA A 586 32.45 -26.49 10.26
CA ALA A 586 32.32 -25.19 9.60
C ALA A 586 33.49 -24.94 8.64
N SER A 587 33.55 -25.62 7.48
CA SER A 587 34.41 -25.20 6.34
C SER A 587 34.31 -26.14 5.12
N GLN A 588 33.17 -26.21 4.42
CA GLN A 588 33.11 -26.66 3.01
C GLN A 588 31.76 -26.32 2.37
N ASN A 589 31.74 -26.16 1.04
CA ASN A 589 30.52 -25.94 0.26
C ASN A 589 29.73 -27.25 0.21
N ILE A 590 28.60 -27.34 0.92
CA ILE A 590 27.75 -28.53 1.00
C ILE A 590 26.45 -28.26 0.24
N PHE A 591 26.03 -29.20 -0.61
CA PHE A 591 24.73 -29.14 -1.31
C PHE A 591 23.67 -29.87 -0.48
N PHE A 592 22.48 -29.29 -0.32
CA PHE A 592 21.37 -29.92 0.41
C PHE A 592 20.23 -30.27 -0.58
N CYS A 593 19.92 -31.55 -0.82
CA CYS A 593 18.60 -31.96 -1.38
C CYS A 593 17.67 -32.21 -0.17
N VAL A 594 16.61 -31.42 -0.04
CA VAL A 594 15.53 -31.67 0.93
C VAL A 594 14.48 -32.56 0.24
N LEU A 595 14.28 -33.77 0.76
CA LEU A 595 13.20 -34.67 0.32
C LEU A 595 11.96 -34.41 1.17
N THR A 596 10.95 -33.73 0.61
CA THR A 596 9.62 -33.64 1.22
C THR A 596 8.73 -34.69 0.57
N ASP A 597 8.52 -35.83 1.23
CA ASP A 597 7.50 -36.81 0.82
C ASP A 597 6.23 -36.58 1.64
N GLY A 598 5.44 -35.58 1.25
CA GLY A 598 3.99 -35.47 1.51
C GLY A 598 3.43 -35.69 2.93
N ARG A 599 4.22 -35.70 4.00
CA ARG A 599 3.78 -35.80 5.41
C ARG A 599 4.58 -34.83 6.30
N PRO A 600 4.00 -34.31 7.41
CA PRO A 600 4.51 -33.12 8.08
C PRO A 600 5.74 -33.32 8.98
N ASP A 601 6.19 -34.55 9.22
CA ASP A 601 7.16 -34.80 10.28
C ASP A 601 8.47 -35.40 9.74
N TYR A 602 9.57 -34.69 9.97
CA TYR A 602 10.99 -35.00 9.73
C TYR A 602 11.56 -34.75 8.31
N PRO A 603 12.36 -33.68 8.11
CA PRO A 603 13.19 -33.54 6.91
C PRO A 603 14.37 -34.52 6.97
N TYR A 604 14.51 -35.37 5.96
CA TYR A 604 15.73 -36.18 5.77
C TYR A 604 16.85 -35.27 5.26
N MET A 605 17.90 -35.08 6.06
CA MET A 605 19.13 -34.39 5.63
C MET A 605 20.02 -35.36 4.85
N LEU A 606 20.19 -35.10 3.56
CA LEU A 606 21.25 -35.71 2.76
C LEU A 606 22.44 -34.74 2.76
N PHE A 607 23.58 -35.15 3.31
CA PHE A 607 24.85 -34.43 3.10
C PHE A 607 25.38 -34.81 1.71
N MET A 608 25.52 -33.84 0.81
CA MET A 608 26.23 -33.98 -0.48
C MET A 608 27.50 -33.15 -0.50
#